data_AF-A0A484MCH4-F1
#
_entry.id   AF-A0A484MCH4-F1
#
_cell.length_a   1.000
_cell.length_b   1.000
_cell.length_c   1.000
_cell.angle_alpha   90.00
_cell.angle_beta   90.00
_cell.angle_gamma   90.00
#
_symmetry.space_group_name_H-M   'P 1'
#
loop_
_entity.id
_entity.type
_entity.pdbx_description
1 polymer ?
#
loop_
_entity_poly.entity_id
_entity_poly.type
_entity_poly.pdbx_seq_one_letter_code
_entity_poly.pdbx_strand_id
1 'polypeptide(L)'
;MSTWSSQPSSTRESDNKEANEASIAQVLRYHNQTKHSFNNYARGPRGLDWANQPNPFRRYAAAPLVPLLHPPSPNSGESPLYAEVFPSLPSPRSLCLSTISRLFYDSLALSAWKTAGASTWSLRVNPSSGNLHPTEAYLISPPIESLCSHGFVAHYAPKEHSLEIRAEVPFESLARILPKNSFLVGLSSIFWREAWKYGERAFRYCNHDVGHAIAAVAMAAAGLGWDVKVLDGLGYAELEKLMGLDCFPNFKIPDRPVKGRMPEIEFEHPDCVLLVFPSSSLVEYNVDYNELISAISELSVVEWKGKPNLLSKEHVCWDIIYRTAEAAKKPVTMLEGSIIDPFQRSGMLGESCYKGYSLRDIVRKRRSAVDMDGHTGIAKETFYQILLHCMPSGFGSGLKHGRQLALPFRALCWECEVDAVLFVHRVVGLPSGLYFLVRNENHFDGIRKATRPEFKWEKPDGCPDGLPLYELARGDCQELSKRLSCHQDIASDGCFSLGMIAHFEPILGGKRAWMYPRLFWESGVLGQVLYLEAYAVGISATGIGCFFDDPVHEVLGLDGPEYQSIYHFTVGGAVVDKRIMSLPAYPGPNLDA
;
A
#
# COMPACT_ATOMS: atom_id res chain seq x y z
N MET A 1 50.35 -33.12 29.58
CA MET A 1 49.40 -33.43 28.48
C MET A 1 48.34 -32.36 28.51
N SER A 2 48.26 -31.60 27.42
CA SER A 2 47.51 -30.37 27.25
C SER A 2 46.01 -30.63 27.10
N THR A 3 45.21 -29.84 27.80
CA THR A 3 43.76 -29.69 27.65
C THR A 3 43.46 -28.81 26.43
N TRP A 4 42.65 -29.31 25.51
CA TRP A 4 42.04 -28.51 24.44
C TRP A 4 40.61 -28.17 24.83
N SER A 5 40.34 -26.90 25.12
CA SER A 5 39.00 -26.34 25.21
C SER A 5 38.59 -25.82 23.83
N SER A 6 37.55 -26.40 23.23
CA SER A 6 36.91 -25.87 22.03
C SER A 6 35.90 -24.78 22.42
N GLN A 7 36.18 -23.53 22.04
CA GLN A 7 35.15 -22.49 21.92
C GLN A 7 34.59 -22.49 20.50
N PRO A 8 33.25 -22.53 20.35
CA PRO A 8 32.61 -21.90 19.20
C PRO A 8 31.34 -21.15 19.63
N SER A 9 31.44 -19.84 19.90
CA SER A 9 30.24 -18.98 20.04
C SER A 9 30.46 -17.52 19.61
N SER A 10 31.70 -16.99 19.58
CA SER A 10 31.96 -15.58 19.27
C SER A 10 31.91 -15.21 17.79
N THR A 11 32.28 -16.13 16.87
CA THR A 11 32.34 -15.85 15.42
C THR A 11 30.96 -15.78 14.76
N ARG A 12 30.00 -16.60 15.17
CA ARG A 12 28.63 -16.54 14.60
C ARG A 12 27.86 -15.29 15.02
N GLU A 13 28.14 -14.74 16.19
CA GLU A 13 27.52 -13.49 16.66
C GLU A 13 28.13 -12.26 15.97
N SER A 14 29.44 -12.26 15.69
CA SER A 14 30.09 -11.21 14.90
C SER A 14 29.62 -11.22 13.44
N ASP A 15 29.60 -12.38 12.80
CA ASP A 15 29.21 -12.51 11.38
C ASP A 15 27.74 -12.10 11.17
N ASN A 16 26.85 -12.46 12.10
CA ASN A 16 25.46 -12.03 12.08
C ASN A 16 25.30 -10.53 12.34
N LYS A 17 26.15 -9.92 13.17
CA LYS A 17 26.10 -8.48 13.42
C LYS A 17 26.53 -7.69 12.19
N GLU A 18 27.62 -8.09 11.54
CA GLU A 18 28.13 -7.47 10.31
C GLU A 18 27.14 -7.57 9.14
N ALA A 19 26.51 -8.73 8.94
CA ALA A 19 25.49 -8.91 7.91
C ALA A 19 24.26 -8.00 8.11
N ASN A 20 23.88 -7.73 9.35
CA ASN A 20 22.74 -6.86 9.67
C ASN A 20 23.05 -5.38 9.45
N GLU A 21 24.24 -4.94 9.84
CA GLU A 21 24.70 -3.57 9.56
C GLU A 21 24.79 -3.33 8.04
N ALA A 22 25.23 -4.34 7.27
CA ALA A 22 25.24 -4.28 5.81
C ALA A 22 23.83 -4.14 5.21
N SER A 23 22.83 -4.85 5.73
CA SER A 23 21.43 -4.71 5.26
C SER A 23 20.86 -3.33 5.51
N ILE A 24 21.06 -2.75 6.69
CA ILE A 24 20.63 -1.38 7.01
C ILE A 24 21.36 -0.38 6.11
N ALA A 25 22.68 -0.52 5.97
CA ALA A 25 23.47 0.33 5.08
C ALA A 25 22.98 0.26 3.62
N GLN A 26 22.56 -0.91 3.16
CA GLN A 26 22.02 -1.09 1.80
C GLN A 26 20.68 -0.36 1.60
N VAL A 27 19.73 -0.44 2.53
CA VAL A 27 18.45 0.28 2.40
C VAL A 27 18.63 1.81 2.51
N LEU A 28 19.53 2.28 3.38
CA LEU A 28 19.89 3.70 3.47
C LEU A 28 20.58 4.19 2.20
N ARG A 29 21.52 3.39 1.65
CA ARG A 29 22.16 3.67 0.37
C ARG A 29 21.14 3.77 -0.76
N TYR A 30 20.21 2.83 -0.84
CA TYR A 30 19.14 2.85 -1.83
C TYR A 30 18.27 4.09 -1.68
N HIS A 31 17.86 4.43 -0.45
CA HIS A 31 17.08 5.63 -0.20
C HIS A 31 17.82 6.86 -0.73
N ASN A 32 19.07 7.10 -0.31
CA ASN A 32 19.85 8.25 -0.75
C ASN A 32 20.11 8.27 -2.26
N GLN A 33 20.42 7.13 -2.87
CA GLN A 33 20.70 7.05 -4.32
C GLN A 33 19.44 7.30 -5.18
N THR A 34 18.25 7.02 -4.66
CA THR A 34 16.98 7.16 -5.37
C THR A 34 16.24 8.46 -5.09
N LYS A 35 16.86 9.40 -4.35
CA LYS A 35 16.33 10.75 -4.17
C LYS A 35 16.31 11.52 -5.50
N HIS A 36 15.37 12.45 -5.62
CA HIS A 36 15.48 13.53 -6.61
C HIS A 36 16.03 14.79 -5.94
N SER A 37 16.82 15.54 -6.70
CA SER A 37 17.32 16.86 -6.35
C SER A 37 17.01 17.84 -7.48
N PHE A 38 17.08 19.14 -7.23
CA PHE A 38 16.88 20.16 -8.28
C PHE A 38 17.81 19.98 -9.49
N ASN A 39 19.02 19.47 -9.25
CA ASN A 39 20.05 19.34 -10.28
C ASN A 39 20.05 17.96 -10.96
N ASN A 40 19.49 16.93 -10.32
CA ASN A 40 19.51 15.57 -10.83
C ASN A 40 18.32 14.75 -10.30
N TYR A 41 17.66 14.05 -11.23
CA TYR A 41 16.68 13.02 -10.89
C TYR A 41 17.39 11.68 -10.63
N ALA A 42 16.77 10.81 -9.82
CA ALA A 42 17.16 9.41 -9.68
C ALA A 42 17.31 8.73 -11.05
N ARG A 43 18.25 7.80 -11.16
CA ARG A 43 18.59 7.17 -12.44
C ARG A 43 17.41 6.34 -12.96
N GLY A 44 16.98 6.69 -14.16
CA GLY A 44 15.91 6.03 -14.90
C GLY A 44 16.32 5.67 -16.33
N PRO A 45 15.44 5.01 -17.08
CA PRO A 45 15.65 4.79 -18.51
C PRO A 45 15.76 6.14 -19.26
N ARG A 46 16.61 6.22 -20.29
CA ARG A 46 16.79 7.45 -21.10
C ARG A 46 15.61 7.77 -22.03
N GLY A 47 14.60 6.90 -22.08
CA GLY A 47 13.39 6.98 -22.88
C GLY A 47 12.56 5.71 -22.67
N LEU A 48 11.26 5.77 -22.98
CA LEU A 48 10.36 4.63 -22.80
C LEU A 48 10.26 3.81 -24.08
N ASP A 49 10.60 2.52 -23.97
CA ASP A 49 10.39 1.54 -25.03
C ASP A 49 8.98 0.96 -24.92
N TRP A 50 8.01 1.67 -25.50
CA TRP A 50 6.59 1.29 -25.48
C TRP A 50 6.31 -0.05 -26.16
N ALA A 51 7.12 -0.48 -27.12
CA ALA A 51 6.97 -1.78 -27.78
C ALA A 51 7.36 -2.96 -26.85
N ASN A 52 8.10 -2.67 -25.78
CA ASN A 52 8.54 -3.62 -24.77
C ASN A 52 7.93 -3.33 -23.38
N GLN A 53 6.85 -2.55 -23.33
CA GLN A 53 6.13 -2.31 -22.08
C GLN A 53 5.72 -3.65 -21.44
N PRO A 54 5.99 -3.86 -20.14
CA PRO A 54 5.61 -5.07 -19.45
C PRO A 54 4.11 -5.30 -19.53
N ASN A 55 3.71 -6.55 -19.85
CA ASN A 55 2.32 -6.94 -19.76
C ASN A 55 1.79 -6.68 -18.33
N PRO A 56 0.73 -5.87 -18.17
CA PRO A 56 0.19 -5.54 -16.86
C PRO A 56 -0.62 -6.69 -16.24
N PHE A 57 -0.64 -7.88 -16.86
CA PHE A 57 -1.39 -9.04 -16.40
C PHE A 57 -0.49 -10.30 -16.34
N ARG A 58 -0.15 -10.76 -15.14
CA ARG A 58 0.39 -12.10 -14.93
C ARG A 58 -0.70 -13.10 -15.22
N ARG A 59 -0.33 -14.20 -15.86
CA ARG A 59 -1.18 -15.36 -16.08
C ARG A 59 -0.37 -16.62 -15.79
N TYR A 60 -0.99 -17.59 -15.15
CA TYR A 60 -0.43 -18.93 -14.96
C TYR A 60 -1.05 -19.88 -15.97
N ALA A 61 -0.47 -19.92 -17.17
CA ALA A 61 -0.95 -20.75 -18.27
C ALA A 61 -1.04 -22.22 -17.86
N ALA A 62 -2.16 -22.88 -18.17
CA ALA A 62 -2.53 -24.24 -17.78
C ALA A 62 -2.97 -24.45 -16.31
N ALA A 63 -3.05 -23.41 -15.48
CA ALA A 63 -3.83 -23.48 -14.24
C ALA A 63 -5.35 -23.46 -14.56
N PRO A 64 -6.19 -24.26 -13.89
CA PRO A 64 -7.64 -24.16 -14.02
C PRO A 64 -8.14 -22.75 -13.72
N LEU A 65 -8.89 -22.16 -14.66
CA LEU A 65 -9.45 -20.82 -14.53
C LEU A 65 -10.92 -20.90 -14.11
N VAL A 66 -11.25 -20.38 -12.93
CA VAL A 66 -12.61 -20.33 -12.39
C VAL A 66 -13.10 -18.88 -12.42
N PRO A 67 -14.18 -18.57 -13.17
CA PRO A 67 -14.69 -17.21 -13.24
C PRO A 67 -15.32 -16.76 -11.93
N LEU A 68 -15.06 -15.52 -11.51
CA LEU A 68 -15.83 -14.87 -10.47
C LEU A 68 -17.09 -14.23 -11.07
N LEU A 69 -18.03 -13.83 -10.22
CA LEU A 69 -19.28 -13.23 -10.68
C LEU A 69 -19.01 -11.83 -11.21
N HIS A 70 -19.41 -11.53 -12.44
CA HIS A 70 -19.47 -10.15 -12.91
C HIS A 70 -20.71 -9.50 -12.31
N PRO A 71 -20.59 -8.53 -11.37
CA PRO A 71 -21.75 -8.00 -10.67
C PRO A 71 -22.66 -7.24 -11.65
N PRO A 72 -23.98 -7.54 -11.65
CA PRO A 72 -24.95 -6.87 -12.50
C PRO A 72 -25.21 -5.47 -11.94
N SER A 73 -24.47 -4.47 -12.44
CA SER A 73 -24.57 -3.05 -12.09
C SER A 73 -23.98 -2.63 -10.72
N PRO A 74 -23.32 -1.46 -10.63
CA PRO A 74 -22.82 -0.88 -9.37
C PRO A 74 -23.90 -0.66 -8.29
N ASN A 75 -25.17 -0.51 -8.70
CA ASN A 75 -26.27 -0.05 -7.85
C ASN A 75 -27.08 -1.19 -7.19
N SER A 76 -26.52 -2.40 -6.99
CA SER A 76 -27.28 -3.54 -6.46
C SER A 76 -27.81 -3.37 -5.01
N GLY A 77 -27.60 -2.23 -4.34
CA GLY A 77 -28.10 -1.97 -2.98
C GLY A 77 -27.43 -2.81 -1.88
N GLU A 78 -26.42 -3.60 -2.24
CA GLU A 78 -25.78 -4.55 -1.31
C GLU A 78 -24.57 -3.95 -0.56
N SER A 79 -24.17 -2.71 -0.84
CA SER A 79 -23.05 -2.02 -0.19
C SER A 79 -23.52 -1.00 0.82
N PRO A 80 -22.93 -0.96 2.04
CA PRO A 80 -23.21 0.10 3.00
C PRO A 80 -22.76 1.45 2.42
N LEU A 81 -23.27 2.53 3.00
CA LEU A 81 -22.74 3.87 2.75
C LEU A 81 -21.29 3.94 3.23
N TYR A 82 -20.48 4.75 2.56
CA TYR A 82 -19.08 4.92 2.94
C TYR A 82 -18.94 5.42 4.39
N ALA A 83 -19.81 6.32 4.82
CA ALA A 83 -19.82 6.85 6.18
C ALA A 83 -20.13 5.78 7.25
N GLU A 84 -20.93 4.76 6.92
CA GLU A 84 -21.46 3.79 7.88
C GLU A 84 -20.41 2.79 8.38
N VAL A 85 -19.31 2.56 7.64
CA VAL A 85 -18.29 1.58 8.04
C VAL A 85 -17.32 2.09 9.10
N PHE A 86 -17.30 3.40 9.35
CA PHE A 86 -16.35 4.03 10.28
C PHE A 86 -16.79 4.01 11.75
N PRO A 87 -18.08 4.16 12.10
CA PRO A 87 -18.56 3.95 13.46
C PRO A 87 -18.54 2.47 13.88
N SER A 88 -18.88 1.57 12.95
CA SER A 88 -18.96 0.13 13.18
C SER A 88 -19.00 -0.64 11.86
N LEU A 89 -18.50 -1.88 11.85
CA LEU A 89 -18.62 -2.77 10.69
C LEU A 89 -20.03 -3.39 10.60
N PRO A 90 -20.56 -3.62 9.39
CA PRO A 90 -21.83 -4.33 9.20
C PRO A 90 -21.73 -5.80 9.63
N SER A 91 -22.86 -6.48 9.75
CA SER A 91 -22.87 -7.92 10.07
C SER A 91 -22.06 -8.73 9.05
N PRO A 92 -21.13 -9.60 9.50
CA PRO A 92 -20.27 -10.34 8.59
C PRO A 92 -21.05 -11.24 7.63
N ARG A 93 -20.73 -11.15 6.35
CA ARG A 93 -21.26 -12.07 5.33
C ARG A 93 -20.58 -13.43 5.42
N SER A 94 -21.26 -14.48 4.97
CA SER A 94 -20.68 -15.82 4.87
C SER A 94 -19.61 -15.90 3.78
N LEU A 95 -18.63 -16.78 3.98
CA LEU A 95 -17.60 -17.08 2.99
C LEU A 95 -18.22 -17.94 1.87
N CYS A 96 -18.34 -17.37 0.66
CA CYS A 96 -18.85 -18.07 -0.51
C CYS A 96 -18.35 -17.42 -1.81
N LEU A 97 -18.64 -18.03 -2.96
CA LEU A 97 -18.27 -17.50 -4.28
C LEU A 97 -18.67 -16.02 -4.45
N SER A 98 -19.89 -15.66 -4.06
CA SER A 98 -20.39 -14.29 -4.26
C SER A 98 -19.63 -13.24 -3.44
N THR A 99 -19.26 -13.57 -2.20
CA THR A 99 -18.55 -12.64 -1.31
C THR A 99 -17.07 -12.56 -1.64
N ILE A 100 -16.44 -13.66 -2.08
CA ILE A 100 -15.07 -13.65 -2.64
C ILE A 100 -15.01 -12.85 -3.94
N SER A 101 -15.94 -13.08 -4.87
CA SER A 101 -16.06 -12.30 -6.10
C SER A 101 -16.16 -10.80 -5.80
N ARG A 102 -17.04 -10.44 -4.86
CA ARG A 102 -17.21 -9.06 -4.43
C ARG A 102 -15.96 -8.46 -3.79
N LEU A 103 -15.28 -9.20 -2.91
CA LEU A 103 -14.03 -8.73 -2.29
C LEU A 103 -13.02 -8.33 -3.35
N PHE A 104 -12.72 -9.20 -4.31
CA PHE A 104 -11.78 -8.92 -5.39
C PHE A 104 -12.27 -7.81 -6.33
N TYR A 105 -13.58 -7.77 -6.62
CA TYR A 105 -14.19 -6.73 -7.46
C TYR A 105 -14.06 -5.32 -6.87
N ASP A 106 -14.24 -5.21 -5.55
CA ASP A 106 -14.22 -3.94 -4.81
C ASP A 106 -12.81 -3.57 -4.30
N SER A 107 -11.77 -4.40 -4.52
CA SER A 107 -10.39 -4.14 -4.04
C SER A 107 -9.30 -4.15 -5.12
N LEU A 108 -9.28 -5.14 -6.02
CA LEU A 108 -8.11 -5.45 -6.88
C LEU A 108 -8.47 -5.60 -8.37
N ALA A 109 -9.76 -5.61 -8.72
CA ALA A 109 -10.26 -5.73 -10.07
C ALA A 109 -9.97 -4.49 -10.95
N LEU A 110 -10.18 -4.65 -12.26
CA LEU A 110 -10.28 -3.52 -13.17
C LEU A 110 -11.46 -2.63 -12.77
N SER A 111 -11.27 -1.32 -12.77
CA SER A 111 -12.29 -0.31 -12.42
C SER A 111 -12.89 0.38 -13.63
N ALA A 112 -12.13 0.50 -14.72
CA ALA A 112 -12.55 0.99 -16.02
C ALA A 112 -11.45 0.72 -17.05
N TRP A 113 -11.77 0.90 -18.33
CA TRP A 113 -10.77 1.13 -19.36
C TRP A 113 -10.85 2.58 -19.83
N LYS A 114 -9.72 3.12 -20.29
CA LYS A 114 -9.62 4.46 -20.85
C LYS A 114 -9.04 4.37 -22.25
N THR A 115 -9.58 5.17 -23.15
CA THR A 115 -9.10 5.25 -24.54
C THR A 115 -8.90 6.70 -24.93
N ALA A 116 -7.74 7.00 -25.51
CA ALA A 116 -7.41 8.29 -26.10
C ALA A 116 -6.62 8.07 -27.40
N GLY A 117 -7.21 8.48 -28.53
CA GLY A 117 -6.65 8.16 -29.85
C GLY A 117 -6.56 6.65 -30.06
N ALA A 118 -5.37 6.16 -30.40
CA ALA A 118 -5.10 4.73 -30.61
C ALA A 118 -4.69 3.96 -29.33
N SER A 119 -4.56 4.65 -28.19
CA SER A 119 -4.10 4.06 -26.95
C SER A 119 -5.26 3.70 -26.04
N THR A 120 -5.31 2.46 -25.58
CA THR A 120 -6.24 1.97 -24.55
C THR A 120 -5.48 1.41 -23.36
N TRP A 121 -5.89 1.75 -22.15
CA TRP A 121 -5.28 1.24 -20.92
C TRP A 121 -6.33 0.93 -19.85
N SER A 122 -6.07 -0.11 -19.08
CA SER A 122 -6.92 -0.52 -17.95
C SER A 122 -6.59 0.29 -16.70
N LEU A 123 -7.61 0.68 -15.96
CA LEU A 123 -7.48 1.18 -14.59
C LEU A 123 -7.90 0.08 -13.63
N ARG A 124 -7.26 0.00 -12.46
CA ARG A 124 -7.66 -0.90 -11.37
C ARG A 124 -8.39 -0.14 -10.28
N VAL A 125 -8.95 -0.89 -9.33
CA VAL A 125 -9.45 -0.32 -8.08
C VAL A 125 -8.29 0.36 -7.40
N ASN A 126 -7.26 -0.31 -6.91
CA ASN A 126 -6.07 0.34 -6.34
C ASN A 126 -5.29 1.17 -7.39
N PRO A 127 -4.80 2.37 -7.03
CA PRO A 127 -3.93 3.18 -7.89
C PRO A 127 -2.56 2.51 -8.03
N SER A 128 -1.83 2.90 -9.07
CA SER A 128 -0.46 2.44 -9.31
C SER A 128 0.35 3.52 -10.01
N SER A 129 1.61 3.66 -9.64
CA SER A 129 2.53 4.63 -10.25
C SER A 129 2.62 4.40 -11.76
N GLY A 130 2.21 5.41 -12.54
CA GLY A 130 2.23 5.32 -14.00
C GLY A 130 1.29 4.27 -14.59
N ASN A 131 0.35 3.74 -13.79
CA ASN A 131 -0.60 2.69 -14.18
C ASN A 131 0.09 1.37 -14.61
N LEU A 132 1.16 0.97 -13.90
CA LEU A 132 1.99 -0.20 -14.24
C LEU A 132 1.62 -1.47 -13.48
N HIS A 133 0.96 -1.34 -12.33
CA HIS A 133 0.36 -2.41 -11.52
C HIS A 133 1.35 -3.54 -11.20
N PRO A 134 2.41 -3.31 -10.42
CA PRO A 134 3.38 -4.34 -10.02
C PRO A 134 2.78 -5.41 -9.09
N THR A 135 1.73 -5.08 -8.35
CA THR A 135 1.15 -5.94 -7.31
C THR A 135 0.20 -6.99 -7.89
N GLU A 136 0.53 -8.27 -7.66
CA GLU A 136 -0.34 -9.43 -7.91
C GLU A 136 -0.94 -9.94 -6.60
N ALA A 137 -2.00 -10.76 -6.71
CA ALA A 137 -2.76 -11.22 -5.56
C ALA A 137 -3.11 -12.70 -5.63
N TYR A 138 -3.17 -13.32 -4.45
CA TYR A 138 -3.45 -14.73 -4.25
C TYR A 138 -4.56 -14.91 -3.23
N LEU A 139 -5.47 -15.86 -3.47
CA LEU A 139 -6.43 -16.35 -2.47
C LEU A 139 -5.93 -17.69 -1.93
N ILE A 140 -5.79 -17.80 -0.61
CA ILE A 140 -5.53 -19.06 0.09
C ILE A 140 -6.72 -19.31 1.01
N SER A 141 -7.50 -20.35 0.72
CA SER A 141 -8.85 -20.47 1.27
C SER A 141 -9.19 -21.92 1.66
N PRO A 142 -10.07 -22.12 2.66
CA PRO A 142 -10.76 -23.39 2.81
C PRO A 142 -11.60 -23.71 1.56
N PRO A 143 -12.17 -24.93 1.46
CA PRO A 143 -13.13 -25.25 0.41
C PRO A 143 -14.24 -24.20 0.31
N ILE A 144 -14.53 -23.76 -0.91
CA ILE A 144 -15.65 -22.88 -1.22
C ILE A 144 -16.45 -23.53 -2.34
N GLU A 145 -17.73 -23.77 -2.08
CA GLU A 145 -18.65 -24.31 -3.07
C GLU A 145 -18.61 -23.48 -4.36
N SER A 146 -18.60 -24.16 -5.51
CA SER A 146 -18.45 -23.59 -6.85
C SER A 146 -17.08 -22.97 -7.19
N LEU A 147 -16.12 -22.94 -6.24
CA LEU A 147 -14.72 -22.57 -6.52
C LEU A 147 -13.80 -23.79 -6.48
N CYS A 148 -13.76 -24.50 -5.35
CA CYS A 148 -12.95 -25.70 -5.17
C CYS A 148 -13.53 -26.54 -4.02
N SER A 149 -13.59 -27.86 -4.20
CA SER A 149 -14.06 -28.81 -3.18
C SER A 149 -13.05 -29.06 -2.05
N HIS A 150 -11.80 -28.68 -2.25
CA HIS A 150 -10.71 -28.78 -1.27
C HIS A 150 -10.22 -27.38 -0.88
N GLY A 151 -9.39 -27.30 0.15
CA GLY A 151 -8.60 -26.10 0.38
C GLY A 151 -7.74 -25.80 -0.85
N PHE A 152 -7.49 -24.53 -1.15
CA PHE A 152 -6.78 -24.17 -2.37
C PHE A 152 -5.97 -22.87 -2.25
N VAL A 153 -4.98 -22.76 -3.13
CA VAL A 153 -4.26 -21.52 -3.46
C VAL A 153 -4.62 -21.14 -4.89
N ALA A 154 -5.02 -19.90 -5.13
CA ALA A 154 -5.34 -19.39 -6.45
C ALA A 154 -4.70 -18.02 -6.70
N HIS A 155 -4.15 -17.81 -7.89
CA HIS A 155 -3.74 -16.49 -8.36
C HIS A 155 -4.99 -15.75 -8.89
N TYR A 156 -5.16 -14.48 -8.52
CA TYR A 156 -6.25 -13.66 -9.03
C TYR A 156 -5.87 -13.03 -10.38
N ALA A 157 -6.62 -13.36 -11.44
CA ALA A 157 -6.45 -12.83 -12.78
C ALA A 157 -7.39 -11.61 -13.00
N PRO A 158 -6.90 -10.36 -12.83
CA PRO A 158 -7.77 -9.19 -12.80
C PRO A 158 -8.42 -8.86 -14.15
N LYS A 159 -7.76 -9.19 -15.27
CA LYS A 159 -8.29 -8.95 -16.62
C LYS A 159 -9.57 -9.76 -16.87
N GLU A 160 -9.59 -11.00 -16.43
CA GLU A 160 -10.72 -11.92 -16.58
C GLU A 160 -11.68 -11.88 -15.40
N HIS A 161 -11.36 -11.15 -14.32
CA HIS A 161 -12.06 -11.26 -13.02
C HIS A 161 -12.26 -12.72 -12.63
N SER A 162 -11.16 -13.47 -12.52
CA SER A 162 -11.18 -14.92 -12.36
C SER A 162 -10.07 -15.39 -11.42
N LEU A 163 -10.17 -16.62 -10.94
CA LEU A 163 -9.16 -17.29 -10.11
C LEU A 163 -8.48 -18.40 -10.92
N GLU A 164 -7.15 -18.35 -11.00
CA GLU A 164 -6.32 -19.42 -11.52
C GLU A 164 -5.95 -20.35 -10.36
N ILE A 165 -6.57 -21.52 -10.25
CA ILE A 165 -6.33 -22.48 -9.17
C ILE A 165 -4.91 -23.05 -9.33
N ARG A 166 -4.01 -22.60 -8.47
CA ARG A 166 -2.58 -22.95 -8.52
C ARG A 166 -2.29 -24.24 -7.77
N ALA A 167 -2.96 -24.51 -6.67
CA ALA A 167 -2.79 -25.77 -5.92
C ALA A 167 -4.06 -26.09 -5.12
N GLU A 168 -4.30 -27.39 -4.91
CA GLU A 168 -5.20 -27.89 -3.86
C GLU A 168 -4.33 -28.21 -2.64
N VAL A 169 -4.76 -27.79 -1.45
CA VAL A 169 -3.94 -27.78 -0.24
C VAL A 169 -4.72 -28.31 0.98
N PRO A 170 -4.04 -28.97 1.94
CA PRO A 170 -4.66 -29.42 3.20
C PRO A 170 -4.88 -28.22 4.14
N PHE A 171 -5.97 -27.48 3.92
CA PHE A 171 -6.26 -26.26 4.67
C PHE A 171 -6.68 -26.52 6.13
N GLU A 172 -6.92 -27.77 6.52
CA GLU A 172 -7.36 -28.16 7.87
C GLU A 172 -6.35 -27.78 8.97
N SER A 173 -5.05 -27.77 8.65
CA SER A 173 -4.01 -27.33 9.57
C SER A 173 -4.08 -25.81 9.78
N LEU A 174 -4.21 -25.03 8.70
CA LEU A 174 -4.40 -23.58 8.77
C LEU A 174 -5.70 -23.20 9.49
N ALA A 175 -6.80 -23.90 9.19
CA ALA A 175 -8.11 -23.62 9.78
C ALA A 175 -8.18 -23.83 11.31
N ARG A 176 -7.26 -24.62 11.88
CA ARG A 176 -7.14 -24.80 13.34
C ARG A 176 -6.45 -23.62 14.02
N ILE A 177 -5.57 -22.93 13.29
CA ILE A 177 -4.69 -21.87 13.80
C ILE A 177 -5.28 -20.48 13.54
N LEU A 178 -6.07 -20.34 12.48
CA LEU A 178 -6.69 -19.08 12.10
C LEU A 178 -8.10 -18.94 12.72
N PRO A 179 -8.63 -17.71 12.85
CA PRO A 179 -10.02 -17.49 13.24
C PRO A 179 -11.01 -18.31 12.41
N LYS A 180 -12.12 -18.74 13.02
CA LYS A 180 -13.17 -19.45 12.29
C LYS A 180 -13.69 -18.61 11.12
N ASN A 181 -13.98 -19.27 9.99
CA ASN A 181 -14.46 -18.64 8.76
C ASN A 181 -13.51 -17.57 8.19
N SER A 182 -12.20 -17.70 8.44
CA SER A 182 -11.18 -16.86 7.84
C SER A 182 -10.56 -17.49 6.60
N PHE A 183 -9.88 -16.66 5.82
CA PHE A 183 -9.06 -17.03 4.68
C PHE A 183 -7.94 -16.01 4.54
N LEU A 184 -7.01 -16.23 3.62
CA LEU A 184 -5.86 -15.38 3.41
C LEU A 184 -5.86 -14.77 2.02
N VAL A 185 -5.40 -13.51 1.92
CA VAL A 185 -5.06 -12.84 0.66
C VAL A 185 -3.56 -12.56 0.64
N GLY A 186 -2.82 -13.24 -0.22
CA GLY A 186 -1.40 -12.99 -0.45
C GLY A 186 -1.19 -11.85 -1.46
N LEU A 187 -0.17 -11.01 -1.24
CA LEU A 187 0.26 -9.96 -2.17
C LEU A 187 1.73 -10.19 -2.54
N SER A 188 2.04 -10.04 -3.83
CA SER A 188 3.39 -10.10 -4.37
C SER A 188 3.65 -8.93 -5.33
N SER A 189 4.91 -8.62 -5.59
CA SER A 189 5.31 -7.53 -6.49
C SER A 189 6.24 -8.01 -7.59
N ILE A 190 5.99 -7.53 -8.81
CA ILE A 190 6.88 -7.73 -9.96
C ILE A 190 7.62 -6.41 -10.22
N PHE A 191 8.82 -6.26 -9.63
CA PHE A 191 9.58 -5.01 -9.66
C PHE A 191 9.88 -4.52 -11.08
N TRP A 192 10.01 -5.44 -12.05
CA TRP A 192 10.25 -5.10 -13.44
C TRP A 192 9.17 -4.19 -14.04
N ARG A 193 7.90 -4.34 -13.63
CA ARG A 193 6.80 -3.51 -14.17
C ARG A 193 7.05 -2.02 -13.92
N GLU A 194 7.42 -1.66 -12.69
CA GLU A 194 7.77 -0.29 -12.31
C GLU A 194 9.15 0.13 -12.84
N ALA A 195 10.13 -0.77 -12.80
CA ALA A 195 11.51 -0.49 -13.19
C ALA A 195 11.66 -0.18 -14.69
N TRP A 196 10.77 -0.70 -15.54
CA TRP A 196 10.70 -0.35 -16.95
C TRP A 196 10.51 1.16 -17.19
N LYS A 197 9.74 1.84 -16.32
CA LYS A 197 9.48 3.29 -16.43
C LYS A 197 10.36 4.12 -15.51
N TYR A 198 10.52 3.68 -14.27
CA TYR A 198 11.06 4.51 -13.18
C TYR A 198 12.49 4.16 -12.78
N GLY A 199 13.09 3.15 -13.40
CA GLY A 199 14.44 2.69 -13.11
C GLY A 199 14.67 2.43 -11.63
N GLU A 200 15.71 3.02 -11.05
CA GLU A 200 16.12 2.73 -9.67
C GLU A 200 15.03 3.04 -8.64
N ARG A 201 14.13 3.99 -8.90
CA ARG A 201 13.09 4.39 -7.92
C ARG A 201 11.92 3.39 -7.81
N ALA A 202 11.86 2.40 -8.70
CA ALA A 202 10.77 1.43 -8.79
C ALA A 202 10.51 0.66 -7.49
N PHE A 203 11.53 0.35 -6.69
CA PHE A 203 11.30 -0.35 -5.41
C PHE A 203 10.50 0.50 -4.41
N ARG A 204 10.59 1.84 -4.46
CA ARG A 204 9.71 2.72 -3.66
C ARG A 204 8.26 2.58 -4.14
N TYR A 205 8.05 2.65 -5.45
CA TYR A 205 6.72 2.63 -6.06
C TYR A 205 6.01 1.29 -5.91
N CYS A 206 6.70 0.16 -6.08
CA CYS A 206 6.12 -1.14 -5.79
C CYS A 206 5.59 -1.23 -4.35
N ASN A 207 6.34 -0.73 -3.38
CA ASN A 207 5.90 -0.78 -1.99
C ASN A 207 4.77 0.22 -1.68
N HIS A 208 4.70 1.39 -2.31
CA HIS A 208 3.49 2.24 -2.22
C HIS A 208 2.25 1.51 -2.76
N ASP A 209 2.39 0.82 -3.89
CA ASP A 209 1.31 0.08 -4.52
C ASP A 209 0.81 -1.08 -3.62
N VAL A 210 1.71 -1.77 -2.92
CA VAL A 210 1.36 -2.75 -1.87
C VAL A 210 0.52 -2.09 -0.77
N GLY A 211 0.95 -0.93 -0.25
CA GLY A 211 0.18 -0.17 0.75
C GLY A 211 -1.23 0.21 0.27
N HIS A 212 -1.34 0.68 -0.96
CA HIS A 212 -2.62 0.97 -1.61
C HIS A 212 -3.50 -0.29 -1.75
N ALA A 213 -2.91 -1.44 -2.07
CA ALA A 213 -3.60 -2.72 -2.18
C ALA A 213 -4.09 -3.24 -0.81
N ILE A 214 -3.27 -3.16 0.24
CA ILE A 214 -3.65 -3.51 1.61
C ILE A 214 -4.89 -2.72 2.02
N ALA A 215 -4.86 -1.40 1.84
CA ALA A 215 -5.99 -0.54 2.17
C ALA A 215 -7.23 -0.81 1.30
N ALA A 216 -7.04 -1.15 0.01
CA ALA A 216 -8.15 -1.52 -0.87
C ALA A 216 -8.84 -2.82 -0.39
N VAL A 217 -8.07 -3.84 -0.01
CA VAL A 217 -8.59 -5.09 0.54
C VAL A 217 -9.29 -4.84 1.88
N ALA A 218 -8.68 -4.06 2.77
CA ALA A 218 -9.27 -3.71 4.07
C ALA A 218 -10.62 -2.99 3.93
N MET A 219 -10.72 -2.01 3.03
CA MET A 219 -11.98 -1.30 2.79
C MET A 219 -13.03 -2.20 2.12
N ALA A 220 -12.66 -3.03 1.14
CA ALA A 220 -13.61 -3.96 0.53
C ALA A 220 -14.13 -5.01 1.53
N ALA A 221 -13.25 -5.52 2.40
CA ALA A 221 -13.60 -6.43 3.49
C ALA A 221 -14.54 -5.78 4.51
N ALA A 222 -14.29 -4.52 4.88
CA ALA A 222 -15.17 -3.75 5.78
C ALA A 222 -16.62 -3.68 5.25
N GLY A 223 -16.80 -3.49 3.94
CA GLY A 223 -18.12 -3.49 3.30
C GLY A 223 -18.85 -4.84 3.34
N LEU A 224 -18.13 -5.93 3.58
CA LEU A 224 -18.65 -7.29 3.75
C LEU A 224 -18.81 -7.68 5.24
N GLY A 225 -18.51 -6.76 6.16
CA GLY A 225 -18.49 -7.02 7.61
C GLY A 225 -17.30 -7.85 8.06
N TRP A 226 -16.26 -7.95 7.23
CA TRP A 226 -14.99 -8.58 7.56
C TRP A 226 -13.97 -7.54 8.01
N ASP A 227 -12.95 -8.02 8.69
CA ASP A 227 -11.78 -7.25 9.11
C ASP A 227 -10.50 -7.92 8.58
N VAL A 228 -9.41 -7.17 8.56
CA VAL A 228 -8.16 -7.57 7.91
C VAL A 228 -6.97 -7.30 8.82
N LYS A 229 -6.02 -8.23 8.86
CA LYS A 229 -4.71 -8.06 9.52
C LYS A 229 -3.57 -8.63 8.68
N VAL A 230 -2.48 -7.88 8.55
CA VAL A 230 -1.22 -8.38 7.99
C VAL A 230 -0.62 -9.38 8.98
N LEU A 231 -0.31 -10.60 8.52
CA LEU A 231 0.41 -11.59 9.32
C LEU A 231 1.92 -11.32 9.24
N ASP A 232 2.35 -10.18 9.79
CA ASP A 232 3.74 -9.72 9.64
C ASP A 232 4.73 -10.60 10.43
N GLY A 233 4.30 -11.54 11.27
CA GLY A 233 5.23 -12.49 11.92
C GLY A 233 5.90 -13.47 10.95
N LEU A 234 5.32 -13.69 9.76
CA LEU A 234 5.89 -14.55 8.73
C LEU A 234 7.15 -13.94 8.09
N GLY A 235 8.09 -14.79 7.70
CA GLY A 235 9.29 -14.43 6.97
C GLY A 235 9.11 -14.53 5.45
N TYR A 236 10.09 -14.03 4.70
CA TYR A 236 10.11 -14.09 3.23
C TYR A 236 9.90 -15.52 2.70
N ALA A 237 10.60 -16.50 3.27
CA ALA A 237 10.55 -17.89 2.81
C ALA A 237 9.18 -18.55 3.05
N GLU A 238 8.51 -18.20 4.14
CA GLU A 238 7.17 -18.70 4.45
C GLU A 238 6.14 -18.14 3.46
N LEU A 239 6.24 -16.85 3.14
CA LEU A 239 5.36 -16.21 2.15
C LEU A 239 5.59 -16.76 0.74
N GLU A 240 6.84 -17.02 0.37
CA GLU A 240 7.22 -17.64 -0.91
C GLU A 240 6.58 -19.03 -1.08
N LYS A 241 6.68 -19.87 -0.04
CA LYS A 241 6.05 -21.21 -0.02
C LYS A 241 4.53 -21.13 -0.05
N LEU A 242 3.93 -20.26 0.77
CA LEU A 242 2.48 -20.12 0.88
C LEU A 242 1.82 -19.73 -0.45
N MET A 243 2.49 -18.91 -1.26
CA MET A 243 2.00 -18.45 -2.56
C MET A 243 2.53 -19.26 -3.75
N GLY A 244 3.44 -20.22 -3.54
CA GLY A 244 4.02 -21.06 -4.61
C GLY A 244 4.93 -20.27 -5.55
N LEU A 245 5.71 -19.35 -4.99
CA LEU A 245 6.62 -18.47 -5.73
C LEU A 245 8.06 -19.01 -5.81
N ASP A 246 8.34 -20.10 -5.11
CA ASP A 246 9.59 -20.87 -5.21
C ASP A 246 9.82 -21.51 -6.60
N CYS A 247 8.79 -21.47 -7.46
CA CYS A 247 8.88 -21.89 -8.85
C CYS A 247 9.75 -20.96 -9.72
N PHE A 248 10.03 -19.72 -9.28
CA PHE A 248 10.91 -18.81 -10.01
C PHE A 248 12.38 -19.18 -9.81
N PRO A 249 13.21 -19.10 -10.87
CA PRO A 249 14.63 -19.45 -10.76
C PRO A 249 15.38 -18.42 -9.90
N ASN A 250 16.40 -18.90 -9.18
CA ASN A 250 17.33 -18.02 -8.49
C ASN A 250 17.98 -17.02 -9.46
N PHE A 251 17.92 -15.74 -9.11
CA PHE A 251 18.50 -14.66 -9.90
C PHE A 251 19.86 -14.21 -9.32
N LYS A 252 20.90 -14.23 -10.15
CA LYS A 252 22.21 -13.66 -9.78
C LYS A 252 22.23 -12.16 -10.11
N ILE A 253 22.20 -11.33 -9.07
CA ILE A 253 22.20 -9.88 -9.22
C ILE A 253 23.54 -9.41 -9.84
N PRO A 254 23.53 -8.65 -10.95
CA PRO A 254 24.74 -8.12 -11.56
C PRO A 254 25.40 -7.02 -10.72
N ASP A 255 26.67 -6.73 -10.97
CA ASP A 255 27.45 -5.70 -10.23
C ASP A 255 27.11 -4.25 -10.61
N ARG A 256 26.37 -4.07 -11.69
CA ARG A 256 25.94 -2.78 -12.23
C ARG A 256 24.67 -2.96 -13.03
N PRO A 257 23.99 -1.87 -13.45
CA PRO A 257 22.86 -1.99 -14.32
C PRO A 257 23.23 -2.60 -15.68
N VAL A 258 22.46 -3.60 -16.12
CA VAL A 258 22.67 -4.32 -17.38
C VAL A 258 21.38 -4.32 -18.18
N LYS A 259 21.47 -4.12 -19.49
CA LYS A 259 20.36 -4.33 -20.43
C LYS A 259 20.56 -5.66 -21.14
N GLY A 260 19.49 -6.44 -21.29
CA GLY A 260 19.52 -7.70 -22.00
C GLY A 260 18.22 -8.49 -21.83
N ARG A 261 18.15 -9.69 -22.38
CA ARG A 261 17.04 -10.61 -22.14
C ARG A 261 17.26 -11.32 -20.81
N MET A 262 16.49 -10.97 -19.78
CA MET A 262 16.61 -11.50 -18.40
C MET A 262 15.22 -11.86 -17.86
N PRO A 263 14.52 -12.85 -18.42
CA PRO A 263 13.18 -13.25 -17.97
C PRO A 263 13.11 -13.60 -16.47
N GLU A 264 14.23 -14.01 -15.87
CA GLU A 264 14.35 -14.32 -14.46
C GLU A 264 14.10 -13.12 -13.54
N ILE A 265 14.19 -11.87 -14.00
CA ILE A 265 13.89 -10.68 -13.19
C ILE A 265 12.39 -10.33 -13.14
N GLU A 266 11.56 -11.07 -13.88
CA GLU A 266 10.10 -10.98 -13.83
C GLU A 266 9.51 -11.85 -12.71
N PHE A 267 10.34 -12.38 -11.80
CA PHE A 267 9.87 -13.09 -10.62
C PHE A 267 8.92 -12.22 -9.78
N GLU A 268 8.08 -12.90 -8.99
CA GLU A 268 7.21 -12.26 -8.01
C GLU A 268 7.88 -12.26 -6.64
N HIS A 269 8.12 -11.07 -6.09
CA HIS A 269 8.60 -10.90 -4.72
C HIS A 269 7.43 -11.06 -3.75
N PRO A 270 7.45 -12.01 -2.80
CA PRO A 270 6.41 -12.14 -1.80
C PRO A 270 6.44 -10.96 -0.80
N ASP A 271 5.44 -10.08 -0.86
CA ASP A 271 5.39 -8.90 0.01
C ASP A 271 4.78 -9.23 1.37
N CYS A 272 3.51 -9.62 1.39
CA CYS A 272 2.78 -9.89 2.62
C CYS A 272 1.59 -10.83 2.41
N VAL A 273 1.05 -11.35 3.51
CA VAL A 273 -0.25 -12.04 3.52
C VAL A 273 -1.20 -11.37 4.51
N LEU A 274 -2.44 -11.21 4.07
CA LEU A 274 -3.55 -10.60 4.81
C LEU A 274 -4.47 -11.69 5.31
N LEU A 275 -4.64 -11.79 6.62
CA LEU A 275 -5.71 -12.56 7.24
C LEU A 275 -7.01 -11.77 7.13
N VAL A 276 -8.02 -12.36 6.48
CA VAL A 276 -9.38 -11.81 6.38
C VAL A 276 -10.31 -12.65 7.24
N PHE A 277 -11.03 -12.02 8.16
CA PHE A 277 -11.85 -12.72 9.17
C PHE A 277 -13.16 -11.96 9.48
N PRO A 278 -14.21 -12.64 9.95
CA PRO A 278 -15.46 -11.97 10.33
C PRO A 278 -15.28 -11.04 11.53
N SER A 279 -15.75 -9.79 11.44
CA SER A 279 -15.56 -8.79 12.50
C SER A 279 -16.23 -9.14 13.82
N SER A 280 -17.32 -9.92 13.79
CA SER A 280 -18.03 -10.35 15.00
C SER A 280 -17.37 -11.53 15.71
N SER A 281 -16.29 -12.10 15.16
CA SER A 281 -15.74 -13.35 15.66
C SER A 281 -14.89 -13.17 16.91
N LEU A 282 -14.23 -12.02 17.13
CA LEU A 282 -13.14 -11.91 18.11
C LEU A 282 -12.98 -10.48 18.66
N VAL A 283 -12.79 -10.37 19.99
CA VAL A 283 -12.37 -9.12 20.65
C VAL A 283 -10.84 -9.02 20.69
N GLU A 284 -10.17 -10.16 20.91
CA GLU A 284 -8.72 -10.34 20.84
C GLU A 284 -8.42 -11.75 20.32
N TYR A 285 -7.35 -11.91 19.52
CA TYR A 285 -6.91 -13.20 19.01
C TYR A 285 -5.43 -13.17 18.67
N ASN A 286 -4.73 -14.21 19.11
CA ASN A 286 -3.34 -14.43 18.79
C ASN A 286 -3.20 -15.62 17.84
N VAL A 287 -2.34 -15.48 16.84
CA VAL A 287 -1.99 -16.55 15.91
C VAL A 287 -0.67 -17.15 16.40
N ASP A 288 -0.66 -18.45 16.67
CA ASP A 288 0.59 -19.15 16.94
C ASP A 288 1.41 -19.27 15.65
N TYR A 289 2.42 -18.42 15.51
CA TYR A 289 3.26 -18.40 14.32
C TYR A 289 4.10 -19.69 14.16
N ASN A 290 4.45 -20.39 15.24
CA ASN A 290 5.18 -21.66 15.11
C ASN A 290 4.28 -22.72 14.47
N GLU A 291 3.05 -22.85 14.95
CA GLU A 291 2.07 -23.75 14.35
C GLU A 291 1.75 -23.33 12.92
N LEU A 292 1.61 -22.02 12.66
CA LEU A 292 1.35 -21.50 11.32
C LEU A 292 2.47 -21.85 10.34
N ILE A 293 3.73 -21.69 10.74
CA ILE A 293 4.91 -22.04 9.93
C ILE A 293 4.96 -23.55 9.68
N SER A 294 4.62 -24.36 10.68
CA SER A 294 4.51 -25.81 10.51
C SER A 294 3.43 -26.17 9.49
N ALA A 295 2.26 -25.56 9.58
CA ALA A 295 1.17 -25.76 8.62
C ALA A 295 1.54 -25.30 7.20
N ILE A 296 2.25 -24.17 7.06
CA ILE A 296 2.75 -23.70 5.76
C ILE A 296 3.77 -24.69 5.18
N SER A 297 4.58 -25.34 6.02
CA SER A 297 5.57 -26.31 5.54
C SER A 297 4.93 -27.54 4.88
N GLU A 298 3.70 -27.90 5.25
CA GLU A 298 2.89 -28.94 4.61
C GLU A 298 2.52 -28.60 3.15
N LEU A 299 2.59 -27.31 2.76
CA LEU A 299 2.38 -26.87 1.38
C LEU A 299 3.55 -27.23 0.45
N SER A 300 4.72 -27.59 0.99
CA SER A 300 5.90 -27.91 0.17
C SER A 300 5.74 -29.20 -0.66
N VAL A 301 4.70 -29.99 -0.39
CA VAL A 301 4.44 -31.29 -1.03
C VAL A 301 3.28 -31.24 -2.03
N VAL A 302 2.70 -30.06 -2.27
CA VAL A 302 1.54 -29.91 -3.18
C VAL A 302 1.99 -29.74 -4.63
N GLU A 303 1.12 -30.16 -5.55
CA GLU A 303 1.35 -29.96 -6.98
C GLU A 303 0.92 -28.55 -7.40
N TRP A 304 1.90 -27.71 -7.73
CA TRP A 304 1.68 -26.37 -8.28
C TRP A 304 1.38 -26.44 -9.79
N LYS A 305 0.22 -25.91 -10.16
CA LYS A 305 -0.33 -25.88 -11.52
C LYS A 305 -0.02 -24.54 -12.19
N GLY A 306 0.23 -24.63 -13.49
CA GLY A 306 0.39 -23.50 -14.40
C GLY A 306 1.79 -22.88 -14.40
N LYS A 307 2.13 -22.21 -15.52
CA LYS A 307 3.43 -21.53 -15.72
C LYS A 307 3.23 -20.03 -15.92
N PRO A 308 4.04 -19.16 -15.27
CA PRO A 308 3.93 -17.72 -15.46
C PRO A 308 4.27 -17.35 -16.91
N ASN A 309 3.48 -16.45 -17.49
CA ASN A 309 3.78 -15.84 -18.80
C ASN A 309 5.05 -14.95 -18.75
N LEU A 310 5.61 -14.60 -19.90
CA LEU A 310 6.59 -13.50 -19.97
C LEU A 310 5.88 -12.15 -20.10
N LEU A 311 6.43 -11.12 -19.47
CA LEU A 311 5.87 -9.78 -19.46
C LEU A 311 6.53 -8.88 -20.51
N SER A 312 7.83 -9.02 -20.73
CA SER A 312 8.62 -8.26 -21.69
C SER A 312 9.58 -9.18 -22.47
N LYS A 313 10.07 -8.68 -23.62
CA LYS A 313 11.07 -9.38 -24.45
C LYS A 313 12.50 -9.09 -23.98
N GLU A 314 12.75 -7.84 -23.59
CA GLU A 314 14.03 -7.36 -23.05
C GLU A 314 13.84 -6.67 -21.70
N HIS A 315 14.94 -6.52 -20.97
CA HIS A 315 14.95 -6.03 -19.60
C HIS A 315 16.11 -5.08 -19.37
N VAL A 316 15.95 -4.17 -18.41
CA VAL A 316 17.04 -3.43 -17.79
C VAL A 316 17.04 -3.78 -16.31
N CYS A 317 18.05 -4.54 -15.87
CA CYS A 317 18.22 -4.87 -14.48
C CYS A 317 18.88 -3.68 -13.78
N TRP A 318 18.16 -3.04 -12.88
CA TRP A 318 18.70 -2.05 -11.96
C TRP A 318 19.10 -2.78 -10.68
N ASP A 319 20.37 -3.16 -10.58
CA ASP A 319 20.88 -4.05 -9.55
C ASP A 319 20.53 -3.60 -8.12
N ILE A 320 20.50 -2.29 -7.88
CA ILE A 320 20.19 -1.72 -6.57
C ILE A 320 18.78 -2.06 -6.07
N ILE A 321 17.81 -2.28 -6.96
CA ILE A 321 16.46 -2.72 -6.57
C ILE A 321 16.57 -4.09 -5.90
N TYR A 322 17.22 -5.04 -6.57
CA TYR A 322 17.29 -6.42 -6.13
C TYR A 322 18.21 -6.57 -4.92
N ARG A 323 19.33 -5.83 -4.83
CA ARG A 323 20.18 -5.79 -3.62
C ARG A 323 19.41 -5.29 -2.41
N THR A 324 18.58 -4.28 -2.60
CA THR A 324 17.75 -3.70 -1.53
C THR A 324 16.62 -4.64 -1.14
N ALA A 325 15.97 -5.29 -2.09
CA ALA A 325 14.96 -6.31 -1.82
C ALA A 325 15.53 -7.48 -1.01
N GLU A 326 16.74 -7.95 -1.33
CA GLU A 326 17.45 -8.97 -0.55
C GLU A 326 17.78 -8.47 0.87
N ALA A 327 18.33 -7.26 1.01
CA ALA A 327 18.65 -6.67 2.31
C ALA A 327 17.42 -6.42 3.19
N ALA A 328 16.27 -6.15 2.57
CA ALA A 328 15.00 -5.91 3.24
C ALA A 328 14.17 -7.19 3.45
N LYS A 329 14.70 -8.38 3.13
CA LYS A 329 13.99 -9.64 3.41
C LYS A 329 13.70 -9.74 4.90
N LYS A 330 12.42 -9.94 5.21
CA LYS A 330 11.98 -10.07 6.59
C LYS A 330 12.26 -11.50 7.09
N PRO A 331 12.92 -11.68 8.25
CA PRO A 331 12.99 -12.98 8.91
C PRO A 331 11.66 -13.29 9.64
N VAL A 332 11.46 -14.54 10.02
CA VAL A 332 10.40 -14.89 10.98
C VAL A 332 10.62 -14.12 12.27
N THR A 333 9.55 -13.51 12.79
CA THR A 333 9.58 -12.81 14.07
C THR A 333 8.45 -13.32 14.94
N MET A 334 8.81 -13.76 16.16
CA MET A 334 7.81 -14.10 17.16
C MET A 334 7.21 -12.80 17.70
N LEU A 335 5.95 -12.55 17.37
CA LEU A 335 5.20 -11.43 17.93
C LEU A 335 4.61 -11.89 19.26
N GLU A 336 4.93 -11.18 20.34
CA GLU A 336 4.30 -11.37 21.65
C GLU A 336 3.02 -10.51 21.71
N GLY A 337 1.86 -11.14 21.95
CA GLY A 337 0.58 -10.43 22.15
C GLY A 337 -0.51 -10.76 21.13
N SER A 338 -1.68 -10.12 21.27
CA SER A 338 -2.81 -10.25 20.33
C SER A 338 -2.48 -9.55 19.01
N ILE A 339 -2.81 -10.18 17.88
CA ILE A 339 -2.65 -9.60 16.53
C ILE A 339 -3.91 -8.81 16.15
N ILE A 340 -5.06 -9.19 16.73
CA ILE A 340 -6.35 -8.58 16.48
C ILE A 340 -6.71 -7.69 17.67
N ASP A 341 -6.77 -6.38 17.44
CA ASP A 341 -7.20 -5.39 18.43
C ASP A 341 -8.71 -5.08 18.27
N PRO A 342 -9.39 -4.68 19.37
CA PRO A 342 -10.77 -4.23 19.33
C PRO A 342 -10.99 -3.08 18.34
N PHE A 343 -12.12 -3.11 17.64
CA PHE A 343 -12.41 -2.08 16.64
C PHE A 343 -12.53 -0.68 17.23
N GLN A 344 -11.73 0.27 16.73
CA GLN A 344 -11.85 1.68 17.07
C GLN A 344 -12.53 2.44 15.95
N ARG A 345 -13.60 3.16 16.31
CA ARG A 345 -14.32 4.03 15.39
C ARG A 345 -13.44 5.17 14.91
N SER A 346 -13.66 5.64 13.68
CA SER A 346 -12.97 6.83 13.18
C SER A 346 -13.70 8.12 13.58
N GLY A 347 -12.99 9.25 13.57
CA GLY A 347 -13.56 10.54 13.91
C GLY A 347 -14.48 11.08 12.81
N MET A 348 -15.70 11.47 13.17
CA MET A 348 -16.66 12.07 12.24
C MET A 348 -17.21 13.37 12.81
N LEU A 349 -17.12 14.46 12.04
CA LEU A 349 -17.74 15.75 12.35
C LEU A 349 -19.23 15.78 12.00
N GLY A 350 -19.63 15.00 10.99
CA GLY A 350 -21.02 14.83 10.59
C GLY A 350 -21.14 14.24 9.19
N GLU A 351 -22.21 13.47 8.95
CA GLU A 351 -22.46 12.82 7.65
C GLU A 351 -22.65 13.81 6.50
N SER A 352 -23.05 15.04 6.79
CA SER A 352 -23.22 16.13 5.81
C SER A 352 -21.92 16.53 5.09
N CYS A 353 -20.76 16.12 5.60
CA CYS A 353 -19.48 16.31 4.92
C CYS A 353 -19.36 15.47 3.63
N TYR A 354 -20.11 14.37 3.53
CA TYR A 354 -20.05 13.45 2.40
C TYR A 354 -21.22 13.60 1.44
N LYS A 355 -21.04 13.11 0.22
CA LYS A 355 -22.06 13.12 -0.84
C LYS A 355 -23.04 11.94 -0.79
N GLY A 356 -22.98 11.10 0.24
CA GLY A 356 -23.89 9.95 0.41
C GLY A 356 -23.63 8.78 -0.53
N TYR A 357 -22.40 8.60 -1.02
CA TYR A 357 -22.03 7.46 -1.87
C TYR A 357 -21.92 6.15 -1.07
N SER A 358 -22.24 5.03 -1.73
CA SER A 358 -21.91 3.71 -1.18
C SER A 358 -20.40 3.49 -1.16
N LEU A 359 -19.91 2.67 -0.22
CA LEU A 359 -18.50 2.29 -0.17
C LEU A 359 -18.02 1.74 -1.53
N ARG A 360 -18.81 0.85 -2.15
CA ARG A 360 -18.55 0.32 -3.50
C ARG A 360 -18.41 1.44 -4.53
N ASP A 361 -19.32 2.41 -4.55
CA ASP A 361 -19.24 3.53 -5.49
C ASP A 361 -17.91 4.26 -5.38
N ILE A 362 -17.46 4.54 -4.15
CA ILE A 362 -16.21 5.25 -3.90
C ILE A 362 -15.02 4.44 -4.39
N VAL A 363 -14.84 3.21 -3.91
CA VAL A 363 -13.66 2.39 -4.25
C VAL A 363 -13.58 2.12 -5.76
N ARG A 364 -14.73 1.95 -6.43
CA ARG A 364 -14.81 1.65 -7.87
C ARG A 364 -14.66 2.89 -8.75
N LYS A 365 -15.13 4.07 -8.31
CA LYS A 365 -15.19 5.29 -9.15
C LYS A 365 -14.12 6.32 -8.83
N ARG A 366 -13.43 6.23 -7.69
CA ARG A 366 -12.29 7.11 -7.41
C ARG A 366 -11.22 7.02 -8.50
N ARG A 367 -10.64 8.15 -8.89
CA ARG A 367 -9.60 8.23 -9.92
C ARG A 367 -8.50 9.19 -9.48
N SER A 368 -7.29 8.92 -9.93
CA SER A 368 -6.19 9.88 -9.83
C SER A 368 -6.47 11.06 -10.75
N ALA A 369 -6.48 12.26 -10.18
CA ALA A 369 -6.49 13.48 -10.97
C ALA A 369 -5.22 13.53 -11.83
N VAL A 370 -5.38 13.84 -13.12
CA VAL A 370 -4.23 14.10 -14.01
C VAL A 370 -3.80 15.56 -13.93
N ASP A 371 -4.73 16.43 -13.51
CA ASP A 371 -4.53 17.86 -13.29
C ASP A 371 -5.58 18.40 -12.31
N MET A 372 -5.30 19.53 -11.67
CA MET A 372 -6.22 20.23 -10.75
C MET A 372 -6.66 21.57 -11.34
N ASP A 373 -7.87 22.02 -11.01
CA ASP A 373 -8.47 23.20 -11.65
C ASP A 373 -7.99 24.56 -11.13
N GLY A 374 -7.20 24.58 -10.05
CA GLY A 374 -6.63 25.80 -9.49
C GLY A 374 -7.62 26.74 -8.81
N HIS A 375 -8.92 26.40 -8.73
CA HIS A 375 -9.97 27.29 -8.20
C HIS A 375 -10.93 26.62 -7.22
N THR A 376 -11.05 25.30 -7.22
CA THR A 376 -11.89 24.57 -6.27
C THR A 376 -11.36 24.78 -4.85
N GLY A 377 -12.26 25.14 -3.95
CA GLY A 377 -11.99 25.25 -2.52
C GLY A 377 -12.89 24.34 -1.71
N ILE A 378 -12.46 23.99 -0.50
CA ILE A 378 -13.25 23.22 0.47
C ILE A 378 -13.41 24.00 1.76
N ALA A 379 -14.49 23.74 2.51
CA ALA A 379 -14.65 24.29 3.85
C ALA A 379 -13.64 23.63 4.82
N LYS A 380 -13.22 24.36 5.87
CA LYS A 380 -12.31 23.83 6.90
C LYS A 380 -12.86 22.58 7.59
N GLU A 381 -14.18 22.46 7.73
CA GLU A 381 -14.82 21.28 8.32
C GLU A 381 -14.63 20.05 7.42
N THR A 382 -14.75 20.21 6.10
CA THR A 382 -14.43 19.15 5.13
C THR A 382 -12.96 18.77 5.18
N PHE A 383 -12.05 19.75 5.29
CA PHE A 383 -10.62 19.50 5.46
C PHE A 383 -10.33 18.70 6.73
N TYR A 384 -10.88 19.10 7.88
CA TYR A 384 -10.72 18.38 9.13
C TYR A 384 -11.33 16.98 9.10
N GLN A 385 -12.48 16.78 8.42
CA GLN A 385 -13.06 15.45 8.24
C GLN A 385 -12.10 14.51 7.48
N ILE A 386 -11.47 14.98 6.40
CA ILE A 386 -10.48 14.19 5.66
C ILE A 386 -9.31 13.81 6.58
N LEU A 387 -8.78 14.76 7.37
CA LEU A 387 -7.64 14.50 8.24
C LEU A 387 -7.98 13.59 9.43
N LEU A 388 -9.22 13.63 9.96
CA LEU A 388 -9.64 12.72 11.02
C LEU A 388 -9.57 11.25 10.58
N HIS A 389 -9.84 10.96 9.31
CA HIS A 389 -9.70 9.61 8.76
C HIS A 389 -8.26 9.26 8.36
N CYS A 390 -7.35 10.23 8.33
CA CYS A 390 -5.91 9.99 8.19
C CYS A 390 -5.26 9.51 9.50
N MET A 391 -5.96 9.60 10.64
CA MET A 391 -5.44 9.21 11.95
C MET A 391 -5.50 7.70 12.16
N PRO A 392 -4.41 7.07 12.63
CA PRO A 392 -4.31 5.61 12.72
C PRO A 392 -5.13 5.01 13.87
N SER A 393 -5.33 5.74 14.97
CA SER A 393 -5.84 5.17 16.24
C SER A 393 -7.35 5.31 16.46
N GLY A 394 -8.05 5.98 15.54
CA GLY A 394 -9.48 6.26 15.68
C GLY A 394 -9.77 7.42 16.64
N PHE A 395 -11.03 7.54 17.04
CA PHE A 395 -11.52 8.68 17.83
C PHE A 395 -12.33 8.25 19.06
N GLY A 396 -12.05 8.90 20.19
CA GLY A 396 -12.80 8.73 21.44
C GLY A 396 -12.40 7.53 22.30
N SER A 397 -11.28 6.86 22.00
CA SER A 397 -10.72 5.78 22.81
C SER A 397 -9.99 6.26 24.07
N GLY A 398 -9.65 7.55 24.14
CA GLY A 398 -8.76 8.11 25.17
C GLY A 398 -7.30 7.67 25.04
N LEU A 399 -6.99 6.85 24.04
CA LEU A 399 -5.63 6.44 23.70
C LEU A 399 -4.94 7.55 22.93
N LYS A 400 -3.64 7.69 23.15
CA LYS A 400 -2.78 8.55 22.32
C LYS A 400 -2.76 8.03 20.88
N HIS A 401 -2.69 8.93 19.91
CA HIS A 401 -2.46 8.51 18.52
C HIS A 401 -1.09 7.88 18.36
N GLY A 402 -1.04 6.78 17.60
CA GLY A 402 0.15 5.99 17.31
C GLY A 402 -0.25 4.58 16.87
N ARG A 403 -1.06 3.89 17.68
CA ARG A 403 -1.52 2.54 17.37
C ARG A 403 -2.39 2.51 16.13
N GLN A 404 -2.21 1.52 15.25
CA GLN A 404 -3.03 1.36 14.05
C GLN A 404 -4.30 0.56 14.33
N LEU A 405 -5.40 1.27 14.64
CA LEU A 405 -6.67 0.70 15.13
C LEU A 405 -7.90 1.11 14.30
N ALA A 406 -7.86 2.22 13.56
CA ALA A 406 -8.95 2.68 12.71
C ALA A 406 -8.85 2.11 11.29
N LEU A 407 -9.97 2.07 10.56
CA LEU A 407 -9.95 1.69 9.14
C LEU A 407 -9.22 2.75 8.29
N PRO A 408 -8.47 2.35 7.26
CA PRO A 408 -7.99 0.99 6.96
C PRO A 408 -6.68 0.64 7.68
N PHE A 409 -6.09 1.56 8.45
CA PHE A 409 -4.80 1.39 9.15
C PHE A 409 -4.75 0.16 10.04
N ARG A 410 -5.87 -0.25 10.63
CA ARG A 410 -5.99 -1.46 11.45
C ARG A 410 -5.47 -2.72 10.77
N ALA A 411 -5.34 -2.74 9.45
CA ALA A 411 -4.69 -3.85 8.76
C ALA A 411 -3.21 -4.04 9.15
N LEU A 412 -2.48 -2.97 9.49
CA LEU A 412 -1.08 -3.06 9.88
C LEU A 412 -0.94 -3.36 11.39
N CYS A 413 0.21 -3.87 11.78
CA CYS A 413 0.48 -4.38 13.13
C CYS A 413 1.65 -3.69 13.86
N TRP A 414 2.20 -2.63 13.29
CA TRP A 414 3.19 -1.77 13.95
C TRP A 414 2.56 -0.42 14.31
N GLU A 415 3.24 0.36 15.16
CA GLU A 415 2.86 1.75 15.46
C GLU A 415 3.03 2.62 14.22
N CYS A 416 2.26 3.69 14.10
CA CYS A 416 2.36 4.63 12.98
C CYS A 416 3.74 5.29 12.96
N GLU A 417 4.45 5.18 11.84
CA GLU A 417 5.80 5.73 11.66
C GLU A 417 5.82 6.88 10.63
N VAL A 418 4.67 7.26 10.06
CA VAL A 418 4.59 8.27 9.01
C VAL A 418 3.69 9.44 9.44
N ASP A 419 4.24 10.64 9.53
CA ASP A 419 3.52 11.90 9.73
C ASP A 419 3.31 12.64 8.40
N ALA A 420 2.67 13.81 8.42
CA ALA A 420 2.48 14.60 7.20
C ALA A 420 2.70 16.11 7.41
N VAL A 421 3.48 16.73 6.53
CA VAL A 421 3.48 18.18 6.31
C VAL A 421 2.45 18.53 5.26
N LEU A 422 1.62 19.56 5.49
CA LEU A 422 0.56 20.00 4.58
C LEU A 422 0.81 21.43 4.11
N PHE A 423 0.67 21.64 2.80
CA PHE A 423 0.67 22.93 2.14
C PHE A 423 -0.79 23.30 1.84
N VAL A 424 -1.38 24.18 2.65
CA VAL A 424 -2.79 24.56 2.56
C VAL A 424 -2.93 25.77 1.64
N HIS A 425 -3.78 25.66 0.61
CA HIS A 425 -3.97 26.69 -0.43
C HIS A 425 -5.38 27.29 -0.43
N ARG A 426 -6.43 26.45 -0.54
CA ARG A 426 -7.82 26.88 -0.78
C ARG A 426 -8.80 26.21 0.20
N VAL A 427 -8.50 26.31 1.49
CA VAL A 427 -9.38 25.83 2.57
C VAL A 427 -10.10 27.02 3.21
N VAL A 428 -11.38 27.20 2.89
CA VAL A 428 -12.20 28.32 3.36
C VAL A 428 -12.36 28.24 4.88
N GLY A 429 -12.00 29.33 5.57
CA GLY A 429 -12.05 29.41 7.03
C GLY A 429 -10.78 28.92 7.75
N LEU A 430 -9.75 28.51 7.00
CA LEU A 430 -8.42 28.19 7.51
C LEU A 430 -7.38 29.06 6.77
N PRO A 431 -6.42 29.71 7.45
CA PRO A 431 -5.36 30.46 6.78
C PRO A 431 -4.55 29.57 5.81
N SER A 432 -4.10 30.14 4.70
CA SER A 432 -3.13 29.45 3.84
C SER A 432 -1.78 29.39 4.54
N GLY A 433 -1.05 28.29 4.33
CA GLY A 433 0.25 28.12 4.96
C GLY A 433 0.73 26.68 5.06
N LEU A 434 1.74 26.50 5.90
CA LEU A 434 2.37 25.23 6.22
C LEU A 434 1.79 24.71 7.54
N TYR A 435 1.31 23.47 7.52
CA TYR A 435 0.77 22.77 8.67
C TYR A 435 1.46 21.42 8.84
N PHE A 436 1.39 20.84 10.03
CA PHE A 436 1.93 19.52 10.32
C PHE A 436 0.89 18.67 11.05
N LEU A 437 0.60 17.50 10.51
CA LEU A 437 -0.25 16.48 11.12
C LEU A 437 0.64 15.41 11.75
N VAL A 438 0.63 15.35 13.07
CA VAL A 438 1.37 14.36 13.84
C VAL A 438 0.49 13.13 14.07
N ARG A 439 0.69 12.08 13.28
CA ARG A 439 -0.11 10.86 13.30
C ARG A 439 0.28 9.92 14.46
N ASN A 440 1.49 10.07 15.00
CA ASN A 440 1.93 9.40 16.22
C ASN A 440 2.38 10.46 17.26
N GLU A 441 1.64 10.58 18.36
CA GLU A 441 1.91 11.59 19.38
C GLU A 441 3.29 11.42 20.04
N ASN A 442 3.88 10.23 20.01
CA ASN A 442 5.23 10.01 20.53
C ASN A 442 6.30 10.70 19.67
N HIS A 443 6.00 11.06 18.42
CA HIS A 443 6.93 11.79 17.56
C HIS A 443 6.96 13.29 17.84
N PHE A 444 5.92 13.84 18.48
CA PHE A 444 5.68 15.29 18.55
C PHE A 444 6.91 16.08 19.03
N ASP A 445 7.50 15.71 20.17
CA ASP A 445 8.65 16.43 20.73
C ASP A 445 9.89 16.31 19.82
N GLY A 446 10.10 15.13 19.22
CA GLY A 446 11.21 14.86 18.32
C GLY A 446 11.12 15.68 17.04
N ILE A 447 9.98 15.63 16.35
CA ILE A 447 9.79 16.34 15.08
C ILE A 447 9.74 17.86 15.29
N ARG A 448 9.14 18.33 16.38
CA ARG A 448 9.14 19.75 16.74
C ARG A 448 10.55 20.29 16.95
N LYS A 449 11.40 19.52 17.64
CA LYS A 449 12.81 19.89 17.85
C LYS A 449 13.65 19.82 16.58
N ALA A 450 13.35 18.86 15.71
CA ALA A 450 14.09 18.65 14.46
C ALA A 450 13.73 19.66 13.35
N THR A 451 12.57 20.31 13.43
CA THR A 451 12.16 21.34 12.47
C THR A 451 12.66 22.73 12.84
N ARG A 452 12.51 23.69 11.92
CA ARG A 452 12.93 25.09 12.12
C ARG A 452 12.42 25.68 13.44
N PRO A 453 13.28 26.32 14.25
CA PRO A 453 12.89 26.87 15.55
C PRO A 453 11.90 28.04 15.44
N GLU A 454 11.76 28.67 14.27
CA GLU A 454 10.81 29.75 14.02
C GLU A 454 9.37 29.26 13.79
N PHE A 455 9.15 27.95 13.61
CA PHE A 455 7.81 27.41 13.42
C PHE A 455 6.97 27.50 14.71
N LYS A 456 5.71 27.93 14.55
CA LYS A 456 4.83 28.22 15.67
C LYS A 456 4.40 26.97 16.45
N TRP A 457 4.09 25.88 15.75
CA TRP A 457 3.51 24.66 16.32
C TRP A 457 2.23 24.93 17.15
N GLU A 458 1.32 25.72 16.59
CA GLU A 458 0.07 26.13 17.24
C GLU A 458 -1.14 25.38 16.67
N LYS A 459 -2.06 24.94 17.52
CA LYS A 459 -3.29 24.28 17.05
C LYS A 459 -4.20 25.31 16.34
N PRO A 460 -4.69 25.04 15.12
CA PRO A 460 -5.52 26.00 14.40
C PRO A 460 -6.88 26.24 15.08
N ASP A 461 -7.44 27.44 14.91
CA ASP A 461 -8.75 27.78 15.47
C ASP A 461 -9.87 26.87 14.96
N GLY A 462 -10.62 26.29 15.90
CA GLY A 462 -11.71 25.34 15.61
C GLY A 462 -11.23 23.97 15.10
N CYS A 463 -9.93 23.65 15.22
CA CYS A 463 -9.42 22.31 14.98
C CYS A 463 -9.94 21.33 16.06
N PRO A 464 -10.50 20.16 15.68
CA PRO A 464 -11.03 19.19 16.64
C PRO A 464 -10.00 18.77 17.71
N ASP A 465 -10.43 18.59 18.96
CA ASP A 465 -9.53 18.27 20.08
C ASP A 465 -8.69 17.01 19.84
N GLY A 466 -9.29 15.96 19.27
CA GLY A 466 -8.60 14.72 18.92
C GLY A 466 -7.81 14.75 17.61
N LEU A 467 -7.67 15.90 16.93
CA LEU A 467 -6.87 16.05 15.72
C LEU A 467 -5.55 16.80 16.03
N PRO A 468 -4.39 16.11 16.04
CA PRO A 468 -3.07 16.70 16.29
C PRO A 468 -2.50 17.40 15.04
N LEU A 469 -3.21 18.44 14.59
CA LEU A 469 -2.81 19.32 13.51
C LEU A 469 -2.26 20.63 14.08
N TYR A 470 -1.12 21.08 13.57
CA TYR A 470 -0.42 22.29 14.02
C TYR A 470 -0.09 23.21 12.85
N GLU A 471 -0.39 24.51 12.97
CA GLU A 471 0.11 25.57 12.08
C GLU A 471 1.60 25.79 12.36
N LEU A 472 2.42 25.70 11.32
CA LEU A 472 3.86 25.99 11.38
C LEU A 472 4.15 27.42 10.95
N ALA A 473 3.61 27.84 9.80
CA ALA A 473 3.80 29.16 9.22
C ALA A 473 2.64 29.55 8.32
N ARG A 474 2.24 30.83 8.32
CA ARG A 474 1.23 31.37 7.39
C ARG A 474 1.91 31.94 6.14
N GLY A 475 1.26 31.79 5.00
CA GLY A 475 1.74 32.33 3.74
C GLY A 475 1.11 31.64 2.53
N ASP A 476 1.40 32.17 1.35
CA ASP A 476 1.07 31.47 0.12
C ASP A 476 2.14 30.40 -0.16
N CYS A 477 1.74 29.14 -0.08
CA CYS A 477 2.62 28.00 -0.30
C CYS A 477 2.49 27.40 -1.71
N GLN A 478 1.73 27.99 -2.63
CA GLN A 478 1.47 27.40 -3.96
C GLN A 478 2.76 27.21 -4.78
N GLU A 479 3.52 28.28 -4.98
CA GLU A 479 4.77 28.18 -5.75
C GLU A 479 5.79 27.27 -5.05
N LEU A 480 5.77 27.21 -3.72
CA LEU A 480 6.60 26.32 -2.93
C LEU A 480 6.23 24.85 -3.18
N SER A 481 4.95 24.48 -3.01
CA SER A 481 4.48 23.10 -3.19
C SER A 481 4.73 22.60 -4.61
N LYS A 482 4.45 23.44 -5.62
CA LYS A 482 4.79 23.17 -7.02
C LYS A 482 6.27 22.84 -7.19
N ARG A 483 7.18 23.71 -6.72
CA ARG A 483 8.63 23.49 -6.84
C ARG A 483 9.06 22.18 -6.17
N LEU A 484 8.63 21.94 -4.93
CA LEU A 484 9.00 20.74 -4.18
C LEU A 484 8.50 19.46 -4.86
N SER A 485 7.33 19.50 -5.49
CA SER A 485 6.76 18.39 -6.25
C SER A 485 7.28 18.34 -7.69
N CYS A 486 8.58 18.47 -7.92
CA CYS A 486 9.20 18.42 -9.27
C CYS A 486 8.62 19.45 -10.27
N HIS A 487 8.26 20.65 -9.81
CA HIS A 487 7.61 21.70 -10.62
C HIS A 487 6.24 21.33 -11.20
N GLN A 488 5.53 20.37 -10.60
CA GLN A 488 4.21 19.95 -11.06
C GLN A 488 3.11 20.89 -10.52
N ASP A 489 2.37 21.53 -11.42
CA ASP A 489 1.25 22.46 -11.12
C ASP A 489 0.17 21.81 -10.23
N ILE A 490 -0.01 20.50 -10.37
CA ILE A 490 -1.01 19.74 -9.61
C ILE A 490 -0.86 19.86 -8.09
N ALA A 491 0.35 20.15 -7.59
CA ALA A 491 0.60 20.38 -6.17
C ALA A 491 0.16 21.78 -5.70
N SER A 492 0.27 22.80 -6.55
CA SER A 492 -0.18 24.17 -6.25
C SER A 492 -1.67 24.37 -6.50
N ASP A 493 -2.23 23.63 -7.45
CA ASP A 493 -3.58 23.88 -7.98
C ASP A 493 -4.68 23.15 -7.19
N GLY A 494 -4.30 22.26 -6.27
CA GLY A 494 -5.21 21.62 -5.33
C GLY A 494 -5.74 22.56 -4.24
N CYS A 495 -6.68 22.05 -3.43
CA CYS A 495 -7.09 22.69 -2.19
C CYS A 495 -5.95 22.69 -1.17
N PHE A 496 -5.25 21.57 -1.09
CA PHE A 496 -4.02 21.40 -0.33
C PHE A 496 -3.19 20.27 -0.95
N SER A 497 -1.88 20.32 -0.73
CA SER A 497 -0.96 19.21 -0.98
C SER A 497 -0.23 18.83 0.30
N LEU A 498 0.44 17.68 0.30
CA LEU A 498 1.17 17.20 1.48
C LEU A 498 2.37 16.35 1.10
N GLY A 499 3.38 16.37 1.97
CA GLY A 499 4.50 15.44 1.99
C GLY A 499 4.39 14.54 3.22
N MET A 500 4.49 13.24 3.02
CA MET A 500 4.52 12.23 4.09
C MET A 500 5.95 12.10 4.61
N ILE A 501 6.14 12.32 5.91
CA ILE A 501 7.44 12.35 6.59
C ILE A 501 7.53 11.12 7.48
N ALA A 502 8.39 10.18 7.13
CA ALA A 502 8.64 8.98 7.93
C ALA A 502 9.65 9.26 9.04
N HIS A 503 9.37 8.77 10.24
CA HIS A 503 10.37 8.51 11.28
C HIS A 503 11.24 7.34 10.80
N PHE A 504 12.40 7.67 10.23
CA PHE A 504 13.05 6.87 9.20
C PHE A 504 14.22 6.05 9.74
N GLU A 505 15.35 6.65 10.07
CA GLU A 505 16.51 5.88 10.55
C GLU A 505 16.29 5.15 11.88
N PRO A 506 15.61 5.76 12.89
CA PRO A 506 15.39 5.10 14.18
C PRO A 506 14.64 3.77 14.10
N ILE A 507 13.64 3.66 13.21
CA ILE A 507 12.85 2.43 13.07
C ILE A 507 13.60 1.29 12.35
N LEU A 508 14.64 1.63 11.57
CA LEU A 508 15.51 0.66 10.91
C LEU A 508 16.56 0.06 11.87
N GLY A 509 16.75 0.69 13.03
CA GLY A 509 17.65 0.24 14.09
C GLY A 509 17.33 -1.16 14.61
N GLY A 510 18.30 -1.79 15.29
CA GLY A 510 18.08 -3.09 15.94
C GLY A 510 17.79 -4.25 14.98
N LYS A 511 18.39 -4.25 13.78
CA LYS A 511 18.28 -5.31 12.75
C LYS A 511 16.94 -5.34 12.00
N ARG A 512 16.35 -4.16 11.74
CA ARG A 512 15.00 -4.02 11.14
C ARG A 512 15.01 -3.39 9.75
N ALA A 513 15.98 -3.70 8.89
CA ALA A 513 16.01 -3.22 7.49
C ALA A 513 14.72 -3.52 6.71
N TRP A 514 14.03 -4.60 7.05
CA TRP A 514 12.73 -4.99 6.51
C TRP A 514 11.59 -3.99 6.82
N MET A 515 11.75 -3.09 7.80
CA MET A 515 10.84 -1.98 8.06
C MET A 515 10.87 -0.93 6.95
N TYR A 516 11.93 -0.86 6.15
CA TYR A 516 12.00 0.10 5.04
C TYR A 516 10.79 -0.04 4.09
N PRO A 517 10.49 -1.21 3.50
CA PRO A 517 9.22 -1.45 2.79
C PRO A 517 7.95 -1.04 3.55
N ARG A 518 7.88 -1.29 4.86
CA ARG A 518 6.68 -1.05 5.67
C ARG A 518 6.33 0.43 5.76
N LEU A 519 7.32 1.32 5.74
CA LEU A 519 7.10 2.78 5.65
C LEU A 519 6.39 3.18 4.34
N PHE A 520 6.76 2.52 3.23
CA PHE A 520 6.11 2.73 1.93
C PHE A 520 4.71 2.10 1.89
N TRP A 521 4.50 0.98 2.59
CA TRP A 521 3.17 0.38 2.75
C TRP A 521 2.25 1.30 3.55
N GLU A 522 2.70 1.81 4.69
CA GLU A 522 1.92 2.72 5.52
C GLU A 522 1.55 4.02 4.78
N SER A 523 2.49 4.62 4.06
CA SER A 523 2.22 5.79 3.22
C SER A 523 1.29 5.48 2.04
N GLY A 524 1.34 4.28 1.47
CA GLY A 524 0.36 3.81 0.48
C GLY A 524 -1.04 3.66 1.08
N VAL A 525 -1.16 3.15 2.32
CA VAL A 525 -2.43 3.09 3.06
C VAL A 525 -2.99 4.50 3.29
N LEU A 526 -2.15 5.44 3.74
CA LEU A 526 -2.55 6.85 3.91
C LEU A 526 -2.95 7.49 2.58
N GLY A 527 -2.22 7.23 1.50
CA GLY A 527 -2.57 7.69 0.16
C GLY A 527 -3.93 7.14 -0.30
N GLN A 528 -4.22 5.88 0.01
CA GLN A 528 -5.52 5.29 -0.29
C GLN A 528 -6.65 6.00 0.44
N VAL A 529 -6.48 6.30 1.73
CA VAL A 529 -7.44 7.08 2.51
C VAL A 529 -7.72 8.42 1.83
N LEU A 530 -6.68 9.17 1.47
CA LEU A 530 -6.82 10.47 0.81
C LEU A 530 -7.60 10.38 -0.51
N TYR A 531 -7.37 9.32 -1.30
CA TYR A 531 -8.16 9.09 -2.52
C TYR A 531 -9.66 8.83 -2.23
N LEU A 532 -9.97 8.01 -1.22
CA LEU A 532 -11.34 7.66 -0.88
C LEU A 532 -12.08 8.85 -0.26
N GLU A 533 -11.45 9.54 0.68
CA GLU A 533 -11.97 10.74 1.33
C GLU A 533 -12.24 11.86 0.34
N ALA A 534 -11.30 12.14 -0.57
CA ALA A 534 -11.48 13.15 -1.60
C ALA A 534 -12.72 12.87 -2.47
N TYR A 535 -12.89 11.63 -2.91
CA TYR A 535 -14.07 11.25 -3.69
C TYR A 535 -15.36 11.29 -2.86
N ALA A 536 -15.31 10.90 -1.58
CA ALA A 536 -16.45 10.93 -0.66
C ALA A 536 -17.02 12.34 -0.46
N VAL A 537 -16.15 13.35 -0.39
CA VAL A 537 -16.54 14.77 -0.25
C VAL A 537 -16.83 15.44 -1.61
N GLY A 538 -16.63 14.73 -2.72
CA GLY A 538 -16.98 15.17 -4.08
C GLY A 538 -15.87 15.88 -4.85
N ILE A 539 -14.61 15.70 -4.47
CA ILE A 539 -13.43 16.20 -5.18
C ILE A 539 -12.53 15.02 -5.59
N SER A 540 -11.29 15.29 -6.00
CA SER A 540 -10.33 14.28 -6.42
C SER A 540 -9.01 14.43 -5.68
N ALA A 541 -8.15 13.43 -5.83
CA ALA A 541 -6.81 13.46 -5.30
C ALA A 541 -5.84 12.81 -6.28
N THR A 542 -4.54 12.98 -6.04
CA THR A 542 -3.53 12.14 -6.67
C THR A 542 -2.28 12.02 -5.82
N GLY A 543 -1.68 10.84 -5.88
CA GLY A 543 -0.32 10.59 -5.41
C GLY A 543 0.69 11.24 -6.33
N ILE A 544 1.75 11.76 -5.71
CA ILE A 544 2.86 12.42 -6.38
C ILE A 544 4.13 11.64 -6.00
N GLY A 545 4.58 10.80 -6.93
CA GLY A 545 5.81 10.01 -6.76
C GLY A 545 7.10 10.79 -7.05
N CYS A 546 7.00 11.93 -7.75
CA CYS A 546 8.12 12.82 -8.05
C CYS A 546 8.07 14.06 -7.15
N PHE A 547 9.04 14.16 -6.25
CA PHE A 547 9.29 15.31 -5.40
C PHE A 547 10.79 15.38 -5.15
N PHE A 548 11.31 16.56 -4.86
CA PHE A 548 12.71 16.74 -4.48
C PHE A 548 12.87 16.45 -2.99
N ASP A 549 13.48 15.31 -2.67
CA ASP A 549 13.54 14.77 -1.32
C ASP A 549 14.22 15.76 -0.33
N ASP A 550 15.44 16.20 -0.62
CA ASP A 550 16.20 17.09 0.29
C ASP A 550 15.67 18.53 0.35
N PRO A 551 15.20 19.17 -0.75
CA PRO A 551 14.54 20.47 -0.66
C PRO A 551 13.30 20.50 0.24
N VAL A 552 12.56 19.39 0.36
CA VAL A 552 11.47 19.29 1.34
C VAL A 552 12.02 19.35 2.77
N HIS A 553 13.15 18.68 3.02
CA HIS A 553 13.82 18.69 4.33
C HIS A 553 14.36 20.08 4.65
N GLU A 554 14.99 20.75 3.68
CA GLU A 554 15.48 22.13 3.81
C GLU A 554 14.35 23.09 4.20
N VAL A 555 13.19 23.01 3.56
CA VAL A 555 12.03 23.84 3.91
C VAL A 555 11.60 23.62 5.37
N LEU A 556 11.59 22.37 5.81
CA LEU A 556 11.22 22.00 7.18
C LEU A 556 12.33 22.25 8.21
N GLY A 557 13.58 22.44 7.76
CA GLY A 557 14.76 22.49 8.62
C GLY A 557 15.21 21.13 9.13
N LEU A 558 14.74 20.04 8.52
CA LEU A 558 15.18 18.69 8.85
C LEU A 558 16.60 18.49 8.34
N ASP A 559 17.49 18.07 9.23
CA ASP A 559 18.84 17.64 8.93
C ASP A 559 19.01 16.20 9.45
N GLY A 560 19.84 15.41 8.78
CA GLY A 560 20.09 14.02 9.13
C GLY A 560 19.08 13.00 8.59
N PRO A 561 19.28 11.71 8.93
CA PRO A 561 18.50 10.60 8.41
C PRO A 561 17.26 10.26 9.27
N GLU A 562 17.03 10.95 10.38
CA GLU A 562 15.99 10.62 11.36
C GLU A 562 14.59 10.75 10.78
N TYR A 563 14.39 11.72 9.89
CA TYR A 563 13.12 11.97 9.22
C TYR A 563 13.33 12.05 7.72
N GLN A 564 12.53 11.35 6.93
CA GLN A 564 12.62 11.39 5.47
C GLN A 564 11.25 11.56 4.83
N SER A 565 11.18 12.43 3.82
CA SER A 565 10.01 12.54 2.95
C SER A 565 9.96 11.33 2.01
N ILE A 566 8.84 10.59 2.01
CA ILE A 566 8.74 9.33 1.27
C ILE A 566 7.64 9.30 0.21
N TYR A 567 6.58 10.10 0.36
CA TYR A 567 5.47 10.16 -0.60
C TYR A 567 4.76 11.50 -0.54
N HIS A 568 4.30 12.03 -1.67
CA HIS A 568 3.54 13.29 -1.73
C HIS A 568 2.14 13.04 -2.26
N PHE A 569 1.22 13.95 -1.95
CA PHE A 569 -0.17 13.87 -2.36
C PHE A 569 -0.77 15.26 -2.59
N THR A 570 -1.80 15.33 -3.40
CA THR A 570 -2.60 16.57 -3.60
C THR A 570 -4.08 16.22 -3.65
N VAL A 571 -4.91 17.12 -3.12
CA VAL A 571 -6.37 16.96 -3.02
C VAL A 571 -7.02 18.25 -3.52
N GLY A 572 -7.95 18.15 -4.46
CA GLY A 572 -8.59 19.30 -5.10
C GLY A 572 -9.60 18.95 -6.18
N GLY A 573 -10.15 19.97 -6.83
CA GLY A 573 -11.03 19.80 -7.99
C GLY A 573 -10.22 19.33 -9.21
N ALA A 574 -10.58 18.18 -9.79
CA ALA A 574 -9.88 17.66 -10.96
C ALA A 574 -10.34 18.32 -12.26
N VAL A 575 -9.39 18.50 -13.18
CA VAL A 575 -9.72 18.81 -14.58
C VAL A 575 -10.17 17.54 -15.29
N VAL A 576 -11.35 17.57 -15.91
CA VAL A 576 -11.89 16.44 -16.68
C VAL A 576 -11.52 16.58 -18.15
N ASP A 577 -10.61 15.74 -18.64
CA ASP A 577 -10.31 15.65 -20.07
C ASP A 577 -11.42 14.91 -20.82
N LYS A 578 -12.30 15.67 -21.47
CA LYS A 578 -13.43 15.15 -22.25
C LYS A 578 -13.02 14.37 -23.50
N ARG A 579 -11.74 14.39 -23.89
CA ARG A 579 -11.21 13.60 -25.03
C ARG A 579 -10.97 12.15 -24.66
N ILE A 580 -10.86 11.84 -23.36
CA ILE A 580 -10.60 10.49 -22.87
C ILE A 580 -11.94 9.76 -22.68
N MET A 581 -12.18 8.74 -23.50
CA MET A 581 -13.35 7.90 -23.36
C MET A 581 -13.18 6.96 -22.16
N SER A 582 -14.26 6.72 -21.42
CA SER A 582 -14.30 5.73 -20.33
C SER A 582 -15.17 4.56 -20.75
N LEU A 583 -14.59 3.35 -20.68
CA LEU A 583 -15.28 2.10 -20.97
C LEU A 583 -15.48 1.29 -19.66
N PRO A 584 -16.50 0.41 -19.61
CA PRO A 584 -16.73 -0.47 -18.45
C PRO A 584 -15.50 -1.35 -18.16
N ALA A 585 -15.28 -1.70 -16.89
CA ALA A 585 -14.18 -2.59 -16.48
C ALA A 585 -14.20 -3.95 -17.21
N TYR A 586 -15.41 -4.50 -17.40
CA TYR A 586 -15.66 -5.80 -18.02
C TYR A 586 -16.84 -5.63 -18.99
N PRO A 587 -16.60 -5.30 -20.27
CA PRO A 587 -17.66 -5.01 -21.23
C PRO A 587 -18.44 -6.25 -21.72
N GLY A 588 -18.05 -7.45 -21.27
CA GLY A 588 -18.69 -8.72 -21.60
C GLY A 588 -18.06 -9.44 -22.80
N PRO A 589 -18.45 -10.69 -23.08
CA PRO A 589 -17.76 -11.58 -24.04
C PRO A 589 -17.83 -11.15 -25.51
N ASN A 590 -18.67 -10.16 -25.85
CA ASN A 590 -18.87 -9.69 -27.23
C ASN A 590 -18.15 -8.36 -27.54
N LEU A 591 -17.39 -7.82 -26.59
CA LEU A 591 -16.70 -6.55 -26.70
C LEU A 591 -15.29 -6.73 -26.12
N ASP A 592 -14.27 -6.77 -26.99
CA ASP A 592 -12.89 -6.61 -26.53
C ASP A 592 -12.67 -5.13 -26.17
N ALA A 593 -12.21 -4.88 -24.94
CA ALA A 593 -11.75 -3.56 -24.50
C ALA A 593 -10.30 -3.29 -24.92
#